data_AF-A0A7X1Y137-F1
#
_entry.id   AF-A0A7X1Y137-F1
#
_cell.length_a   1.000
_cell.length_b   1.000
_cell.length_c   1.000
_cell.angle_alpha   90.00
_cell.angle_beta   90.00
_cell.angle_gamma   90.00
#
_symmetry.space_group_name_H-M   'P 1'
#
loop_
_entity.id
_entity.type
_entity.pdbx_description
1 polymer ?
#
loop_
_entity_poly.entity_id
_entity_poly.type
_entity_poly.pdbx_seq_one_letter_code
_entity_poly.pdbx_strand_id
1 'polypeptide(L)'
;MTQTFNFDIRLGATGDIDQRTWENDFGDGYTQAGGTGINTRSGNWDVSKTGYLTEGSELRAVRDFLDQHEGYKSFTWTPPGGVAGQYRAKGYKLNAMGAGLFSLNATFKQTYKP
;
A
#
# COMPACT_ATOMS: atom_id res chain seq x y z
N MET A 1 -9.29 -10.85 13.98
CA MET A 1 -9.92 -10.38 12.73
C MET A 1 -9.03 -9.28 12.16
N THR A 2 -8.79 -9.27 10.86
CA THR A 2 -7.96 -8.23 10.22
C THR A 2 -8.80 -6.97 10.02
N GLN A 3 -8.30 -5.80 10.44
CA GLN A 3 -9.00 -4.53 10.23
C GLN A 3 -8.97 -4.16 8.75
N THR A 4 -10.06 -3.55 8.26
CA THR A 4 -10.18 -3.10 6.86
C THR A 4 -9.94 -1.60 6.78
N PHE A 5 -9.07 -1.17 5.89
CA PHE A 5 -8.85 0.23 5.58
C PHE A 5 -9.93 0.72 4.60
N ASN A 6 -10.83 1.59 5.05
CA ASN A 6 -11.99 2.09 4.30
C ASN A 6 -12.04 3.62 4.18
N PHE A 7 -10.94 4.31 4.48
CA PHE A 7 -10.86 5.76 4.37
C PHE A 7 -10.71 6.19 2.91
N ASP A 8 -11.33 7.31 2.55
CA ASP A 8 -11.07 7.96 1.27
C ASP A 8 -9.65 8.51 1.29
N ILE A 9 -8.86 8.14 0.29
CA ILE A 9 -7.47 8.56 0.17
C ILE A 9 -7.22 8.97 -1.27
N ARG A 10 -6.39 9.98 -1.44
CA ARG A 10 -5.80 10.28 -2.74
C ARG A 10 -4.71 9.26 -3.00
N LEU A 11 -4.94 8.39 -3.97
CA LEU A 11 -3.88 7.56 -4.51
C LEU A 11 -2.86 8.45 -5.24
N GLY A 12 -1.59 8.14 -5.05
CA GLY A 12 -0.51 8.68 -5.88
C GLY A 12 -0.74 8.32 -7.35
N ALA A 13 0.03 8.94 -8.24
CA ALA A 13 -0.15 8.77 -9.68
C ALA A 13 0.08 7.33 -10.18
N THR A 14 0.75 6.48 -9.40
CA THR A 14 1.19 5.15 -9.84
C THR A 14 1.05 4.12 -8.72
N GLY A 15 0.44 2.97 -9.02
CA GLY A 15 0.60 1.74 -8.25
C GLY A 15 1.66 0.89 -8.95
N ASP A 16 2.75 0.61 -8.25
CA ASP A 16 3.82 -0.24 -8.78
C ASP A 16 3.42 -1.71 -8.59
N ILE A 17 3.28 -2.45 -9.69
CA ILE A 17 2.91 -3.87 -9.67
C ILE A 17 4.11 -4.66 -10.16
N ASP A 18 4.82 -5.28 -9.22
CA ASP A 18 5.93 -6.17 -9.52
C ASP A 18 5.42 -7.60 -9.69
N GLN A 19 5.91 -8.30 -10.71
CA GLN A 19 5.68 -9.72 -10.92
C GLN A 19 7.02 -10.44 -10.93
N ARG A 20 7.26 -11.24 -9.89
CA ARG A 20 8.48 -12.02 -9.75
C ARG A 20 8.44 -13.21 -10.70
N THR A 21 9.18 -13.09 -11.80
CA THR A 21 9.41 -14.14 -12.78
C THR A 21 10.87 -14.55 -12.80
N TRP A 22 11.14 -15.76 -13.27
CA TRP A 22 12.45 -16.19 -13.72
C TRP A 22 12.40 -16.40 -15.23
N GLU A 23 13.53 -16.16 -15.87
CA GLU A 23 13.69 -16.30 -17.32
C GLU A 23 15.01 -17.01 -17.59
N ASN A 24 15.02 -17.91 -18.58
CA ASN A 24 16.20 -18.57 -19.08
C ASN A 24 16.19 -18.53 -20.61
N ASP A 25 17.22 -17.91 -21.17
CA ASP A 25 17.44 -17.84 -22.62
C ASP A 25 18.34 -18.99 -23.06
N PHE A 26 17.93 -19.70 -24.11
CA PHE A 26 18.66 -20.86 -24.60
C PHE A 26 19.69 -20.51 -25.69
N GLY A 27 19.77 -19.24 -26.13
CA GLY A 27 20.71 -18.76 -27.14
C GLY A 27 20.37 -19.17 -28.59
N ASP A 28 19.27 -19.90 -28.80
CA ASP A 28 18.77 -20.39 -30.09
C ASP A 28 17.49 -19.67 -30.53
N GLY A 29 17.14 -18.57 -29.84
CA GLY A 29 15.92 -17.80 -30.07
C GLY A 29 14.72 -18.28 -29.24
N TYR A 30 14.88 -19.31 -28.40
CA TYR A 30 13.88 -19.70 -27.43
C TYR A 30 14.21 -19.19 -26.02
N THR A 31 13.16 -18.80 -25.33
CA THR A 31 13.21 -18.35 -23.94
C THR A 31 12.15 -19.09 -23.15
N GLN A 32 12.53 -19.65 -22.00
CA GLN A 32 11.60 -20.22 -21.02
C GLN A 32 11.46 -19.24 -19.86
N ALA A 33 10.22 -18.93 -19.49
CA ALA A 33 9.92 -18.10 -18.34
C ALA A 33 8.89 -18.77 -17.42
N GLY A 34 8.95 -18.45 -16.14
CA GLY A 34 8.00 -18.93 -15.14
C GLY A 34 7.86 -18.00 -13.95
N GLY A 35 6.79 -18.15 -13.19
CA GLY A 35 6.59 -17.41 -11.94
C GLY A 35 7.50 -17.93 -10.82
N THR A 36 8.08 -17.04 -10.01
CA THR A 36 8.91 -17.41 -8.86
C THR A 36 8.16 -17.21 -7.53
N GLY A 37 7.93 -18.30 -6.80
CA GLY A 37 7.30 -18.30 -5.47
C GLY A 37 5.78 -18.55 -5.48
N ILE A 38 5.17 -18.67 -4.29
CA ILE A 38 3.72 -18.93 -4.13
C ILE A 38 2.89 -17.71 -4.56
N ASN A 39 3.39 -16.50 -4.28
CA ASN A 39 2.78 -15.25 -4.72
C ASN A 39 3.81 -14.46 -5.53
N THR A 40 3.63 -14.44 -6.84
CA THR A 40 4.55 -13.77 -7.78
C THR A 40 4.24 -12.28 -7.90
N ARG A 41 3.00 -11.87 -7.70
CA ARG A 41 2.57 -10.48 -7.80
C ARG A 41 2.76 -9.77 -6.46
N SER A 42 3.29 -8.54 -6.47
CA SER A 42 3.25 -7.66 -5.31
C SER A 42 2.93 -6.23 -5.74
N GLY A 43 1.96 -5.60 -5.09
CA GLY A 43 1.61 -4.20 -5.31
C GLY A 43 2.20 -3.28 -4.25
N ASN A 44 2.77 -2.16 -4.69
CA ASN A 44 3.18 -1.06 -3.85
C ASN A 44 2.44 0.22 -4.25
N TRP A 45 1.67 0.78 -3.33
CA TRP A 45 0.81 1.93 -3.60
C TRP A 45 1.17 3.09 -2.71
N ASP A 46 1.59 4.20 -3.31
CA ASP A 46 1.74 5.45 -2.58
C ASP A 46 0.37 6.09 -2.40
N VAL A 47 0.01 6.35 -1.15
CA VAL A 47 -1.27 6.90 -0.75
C VAL A 47 -1.07 8.18 0.03
N SER A 48 -2.00 9.11 -0.13
CA SER A 48 -1.98 10.38 0.58
C SER A 48 -3.37 10.79 1.02
N LYS A 49 -3.48 11.38 2.20
CA LYS A 49 -4.68 12.04 2.67
C LYS A 49 -4.30 13.44 3.10
N THR A 50 -5.06 14.44 2.65
CA THR A 50 -4.94 15.81 3.14
C THR A 50 -6.17 16.16 3.96
N GLY A 51 -5.99 16.85 5.08
CA GLY A 51 -7.10 17.29 5.93
C GLY A 51 -6.61 18.02 7.17
N TYR A 52 -7.56 18.39 8.04
CA TYR A 52 -7.24 18.93 9.37
C TYR A 52 -6.75 17.81 10.28
N LEU A 53 -5.84 18.12 11.20
CA LEU A 53 -5.38 17.19 12.24
C LEU A 53 -6.03 17.53 13.59
N THR A 54 -7.35 17.67 13.59
CA THR A 54 -8.16 17.94 14.78
C THR A 54 -8.91 16.70 15.25
N GLU A 55 -9.40 16.72 16.48
CA GLU A 55 -10.32 15.69 16.99
C GLU A 55 -11.51 15.50 16.03
N GLY A 56 -11.85 14.25 15.73
CA GLY A 56 -12.93 13.89 14.81
C GLY A 56 -12.63 14.04 13.32
N SER A 57 -11.44 14.52 12.93
CA SER A 57 -11.06 14.62 11.51
C SER A 57 -10.71 13.25 10.91
N GLU A 58 -11.01 13.07 9.63
CA GLU A 58 -10.66 11.85 8.89
C GLU A 58 -9.15 11.62 8.85
N LEU A 59 -8.35 12.68 8.71
CA LEU A 59 -6.89 12.57 8.70
C LEU A 59 -6.37 12.01 10.02
N ARG A 60 -6.95 12.43 11.15
CA ARG A 60 -6.61 11.88 12.46
C ARG A 60 -7.01 10.42 12.56
N ALA A 61 -8.19 10.04 12.06
CA ALA A 61 -8.61 8.63 12.04
C ALA A 61 -7.68 7.75 11.18
N VAL A 62 -7.24 8.24 10.01
CA VAL A 62 -6.24 7.55 9.17
C VAL A 62 -4.91 7.39 9.93
N ARG A 63 -4.45 8.45 10.61
CA ARG A 63 -3.24 8.40 11.43
C ARG A 63 -3.36 7.38 12.55
N ASP A 64 -4.42 7.45 13.35
CA ASP A 64 -4.66 6.55 14.48
C ASP A 64 -4.75 5.09 14.01
N PHE A 65 -5.37 4.85 12.83
CA PHE A 65 -5.40 3.54 12.21
C PHE A 65 -3.98 3.05 11.89
N LEU A 66 -3.15 3.87 11.22
CA LEU A 66 -1.77 3.49 10.89
C LEU A 66 -0.93 3.27 12.14
N ASP A 67 -1.08 4.10 13.17
CA ASP A 67 -0.39 3.98 14.45
C ASP A 67 -0.77 2.66 15.17
N GLN A 68 -2.05 2.27 15.16
CA GLN A 68 -2.52 1.00 15.74
C GLN A 68 -1.93 -0.25 15.05
N HIS A 69 -1.52 -0.11 13.78
CA HIS A 69 -0.91 -1.18 13.00
C HIS A 69 0.61 -1.27 13.16
N GLU A 70 1.23 -0.29 13.84
CA GLU A 70 2.63 -0.33 14.32
C GLU A 70 3.68 -0.67 13.24
N GLY A 71 3.37 -0.44 11.96
CA GLY A 71 4.31 -0.71 10.86
C GLY A 71 4.38 -2.17 10.39
N TYR A 72 3.94 -3.13 11.20
CA TYR A 72 4.10 -4.57 10.94
C TYR A 72 2.79 -5.34 10.81
N LYS A 73 1.69 -4.84 11.37
CA LYS A 73 0.38 -5.47 11.27
C LYS A 73 -0.19 -5.21 9.87
N SER A 74 -0.68 -6.28 9.25
CA SER A 74 -1.40 -6.17 7.98
C SER A 74 -2.85 -5.77 8.21
N PHE A 75 -3.41 -5.05 7.24
CA PHE A 75 -4.81 -4.71 7.14
C PHE A 75 -5.34 -5.06 5.76
N THR A 76 -6.65 -5.29 5.67
CA THR A 76 -7.31 -5.52 4.39
C THR A 76 -7.51 -4.19 3.69
N TRP A 77 -7.09 -4.09 2.44
CA TRP A 77 -7.31 -2.91 1.61
C TRP A 77 -7.58 -3.31 0.16
N THR A 78 -8.45 -2.55 -0.50
CA THR A 78 -8.79 -2.74 -1.91
C THR A 78 -8.22 -1.56 -2.69
N PRO A 79 -7.17 -1.76 -3.51
CA PRO A 79 -6.69 -0.70 -4.40
C PRO A 79 -7.74 -0.38 -5.48
N PRO A 80 -7.69 0.83 -6.05
CA PRO A 80 -8.61 1.24 -7.13
C PRO A 80 -8.47 0.30 -8.33
N GLY A 81 -9.60 -0.27 -8.78
CA GLY A 81 -9.60 -1.20 -9.93
C GLY A 81 -8.92 -2.55 -9.67
N GLY A 82 -8.51 -2.85 -8.43
CA GLY A 82 -7.96 -4.14 -8.05
C GLY A 82 -8.89 -4.94 -7.14
N VAL A 83 -8.38 -6.07 -6.63
CA VAL A 83 -9.08 -6.94 -5.69
C VAL A 83 -8.62 -6.68 -4.26
N ALA A 84 -9.49 -6.95 -3.29
CA ALA A 84 -9.16 -6.85 -1.87
C ALA A 84 -7.94 -7.74 -1.55
N GLY A 85 -6.96 -7.17 -0.85
CA GLY A 85 -5.73 -7.86 -0.48
C GLY A 85 -5.25 -7.46 0.91
N GLN A 86 -4.21 -8.14 1.38
CA GLN A 86 -3.53 -7.82 2.62
C GLN A 86 -2.40 -6.84 2.34
N TYR A 87 -2.42 -5.69 3.01
CA TYR A 87 -1.43 -4.64 2.87
C TYR A 87 -0.86 -4.28 4.24
N ARG A 88 0.35 -3.71 4.24
CA ARG A 88 0.94 -3.08 5.42
C ARG A 88 1.59 -1.77 5.03
N ALA A 89 1.62 -0.82 5.95
CA ALA A 89 2.36 0.43 5.82
C ALA A 89 3.46 0.42 6.88
N LYS A 90 4.73 0.53 6.48
CA LYS A 90 5.88 0.53 7.42
C LYS A 90 6.05 1.86 8.18
N GLY A 91 5.29 2.88 7.78
CA GLY A 91 5.32 4.22 8.35
C GLY A 91 4.61 5.21 7.43
N TYR A 92 4.55 6.47 7.86
CA TYR A 92 3.98 7.57 7.09
C TYR A 92 4.79 8.85 7.31
N LYS A 93 4.67 9.79 6.37
CA LYS A 93 5.21 11.14 6.45
C LYS A 93 4.05 12.09 6.69
N LEU A 94 4.20 13.03 7.61
CA LEU A 94 3.22 14.07 7.90
C LEU A 94 3.79 15.43 7.49
N ASN A 95 3.19 16.07 6.49
CA ASN A 95 3.60 17.36 5.98
C ASN A 95 2.62 18.44 6.44
N ALA A 96 3.10 19.47 7.14
CA ALA A 96 2.28 20.63 7.50
C ALA A 96 2.12 21.55 6.28
N MET A 97 0.88 21.86 5.90
CA MET A 97 0.57 22.70 4.74
C MET A 97 0.19 24.14 5.13
N GLY A 98 0.16 24.45 6.43
CA GLY A 98 -0.33 25.72 6.97
C GLY A 98 -1.84 25.71 7.22
N ALA A 99 -2.35 26.73 7.92
CA ALA A 99 -3.77 26.86 8.28
C ALA A 99 -4.41 25.63 8.98
N GLY A 100 -3.60 24.84 9.72
CA GLY A 100 -4.06 23.62 10.39
C GLY A 100 -4.27 22.41 9.45
N LEU A 101 -3.95 22.54 8.16
CA LEU A 101 -3.96 21.46 7.19
C LEU A 101 -2.66 20.68 7.22
N PHE A 102 -2.80 19.36 7.09
CA PHE A 102 -1.71 18.42 7.01
C PHE A 102 -1.95 17.44 5.86
N SER A 103 -0.87 16.99 5.23
CA SER A 103 -0.86 15.90 4.27
C SER A 103 -0.12 14.71 4.88
N LEU A 104 -0.84 13.60 5.08
CA LEU A 104 -0.27 12.32 5.47
C LEU A 104 0.02 11.51 4.21
N ASN A 105 1.25 11.05 4.05
CA ASN A 105 1.71 10.24 2.92
C ASN A 105 2.22 8.90 3.45
N ALA A 106 1.71 7.80 2.94
CA ALA A 106 2.12 6.45 3.33
C ALA A 106 2.29 5.56 2.09
N THR A 107 3.03 4.47 2.23
CA THR A 107 3.20 3.49 1.16
C THR A 107 2.64 2.16 1.61
N PHE A 108 1.63 1.66 0.89
CA PHE A 108 0.96 0.40 1.16
C PHE A 108 1.61 -0.71 0.35
N LYS A 109 2.31 -1.60 1.05
CA LYS A 109 2.96 -2.76 0.46
C LYS A 109 2.10 -4.00 0.65
N GLN A 110 1.77 -4.67 -0.45
CA GLN A 110 1.05 -5.94 -0.42
C GLN A 110 1.90 -6.98 0.31
N THR A 111 1.26 -7.74 1.19
CA THR A 111 1.89 -8.79 1.99
C THR A 111 1.04 -10.04 1.94
N TYR A 112 1.70 -11.18 1.93
CA TYR A 112 1.05 -12.49 1.99
C TYR A 112 1.43 -13.13 3.31
N LYS A 113 0.43 -13.60 4.06
CA LYS A 113 0.66 -14.42 5.25
C LYS A 113 0.47 -15.88 4.84
N PRO A 114 1.35 -16.79 5.28
CA PRO A 114 1.13 -18.23 5.10
C PRO A 114 -0.13 -18.70 5.82
#